data_AF-A0A368FH58-F1
#
_entry.id   AF-A0A368FH58-F1
#
_cell.length_a   1.000
_cell.length_b   1.000
_cell.length_c   1.000
_cell.angle_alpha   90.00
_cell.angle_beta   90.00
_cell.angle_gamma   90.00
#
_symmetry.space_group_name_H-M   'P 1'
#
loop_
_entity.id
_entity.type
_entity.pdbx_description
1 polymer ?
#
loop_
_entity_poly.entity_id
_entity_poly.type
_entity_poly.pdbx_seq_one_letter_code
_entity_poly.pdbx_strand_id
1 'polypeptide(L)'
;MRCIIHPYIVAMHGVAVDKEPVLIVMELMAKGELKKFLQKKTSTPKQKLNWVAEAAYGLAYLHSRNFIHRDIAARNCLLASNNVLKIGDFGLTREGEIYQMATTRKLPIKWIPPEIIVNNTFSFKSDVWSFGILGK
;
A
#
# COMPACT_ATOMS: atom_id res chain seq x y z
N MET A 1 7.26 -11.47 3.10
CA MET A 1 7.49 -10.35 2.16
C MET A 1 8.78 -10.45 1.35
N ARG A 2 9.86 -11.11 1.82
CA ARG A 2 11.10 -11.26 1.02
C ARG A 2 10.91 -11.83 -0.41
N CYS A 3 9.80 -12.53 -0.66
CA CYS A 3 9.47 -13.13 -1.96
C CYS A 3 8.48 -12.31 -2.81
N ILE A 4 8.15 -11.07 -2.43
CA ILE A 4 7.27 -10.16 -3.19
C ILE A 4 8.18 -9.22 -3.97
N ILE A 5 8.30 -9.44 -5.28
CA ILE A 5 9.20 -8.67 -6.16
C ILE A 5 8.40 -8.20 -7.36
N HIS A 6 8.18 -6.89 -7.44
CA HIS A 6 7.42 -6.27 -8.52
C HIS A 6 7.85 -4.81 -8.73
N PRO A 7 7.87 -4.28 -9.97
CA PRO A 7 8.30 -2.91 -10.25
C PRO A 7 7.55 -1.82 -9.47
N TYR A 8 6.30 -2.07 -9.08
CA TYR A 8 5.43 -1.13 -8.36
C TYR A 8 5.18 -1.51 -6.90
N ILE A 9 6.08 -2.31 -6.31
CA ILE A 9 6.10 -2.65 -4.89
C ILE A 9 7.47 -2.29 -4.32
N VAL A 10 7.48 -1.66 -3.15
CA VAL A 10 8.71 -1.30 -2.45
C VAL A 10 9.47 -2.57 -2.08
N ALA A 11 10.68 -2.72 -2.64
CA ALA A 11 11.56 -3.84 -2.38
C ALA A 11 12.11 -3.82 -0.94
N MET A 12 11.96 -4.94 -0.24
CA MET A 12 12.58 -5.17 1.06
C MET A 12 13.92 -5.91 0.84
N HIS A 13 15.04 -5.27 1.20
CA HIS A 13 16.37 -5.86 1.07
C HIS A 13 16.70 -6.78 2.25
N GLY A 14 16.25 -6.44 3.46
CA GLY A 14 16.58 -7.24 4.63
C GLY A 14 16.09 -6.66 5.95
N VAL A 15 16.58 -7.27 7.03
CA VAL A 15 16.38 -6.79 8.41
C VAL A 15 17.74 -6.70 9.09
N ALA A 16 17.95 -5.69 9.91
CA ALA A 16 19.09 -5.60 10.81
C ALA A 16 18.59 -5.85 12.24
N VAL A 17 19.18 -6.85 12.90
CA VAL A 17 18.72 -7.38 14.20
C VAL A 17 19.78 -7.28 15.30
N ASP A 18 20.93 -6.67 15.01
CA ASP A 18 22.07 -6.63 15.94
C ASP A 18 21.79 -5.83 17.22
N LYS A 19 20.92 -4.82 17.13
CA LYS A 19 20.49 -3.98 18.25
C LYS A 19 19.03 -3.60 18.09
N GLU A 20 18.33 -3.45 19.21
CA GLU A 20 17.00 -2.85 19.22
C GLU A 20 17.09 -1.33 18.95
N PRO A 21 16.15 -0.74 18.18
CA PRO A 21 15.01 -1.42 17.55
C PRO A 21 15.42 -2.22 16.30
N VAL A 22 14.76 -3.35 16.05
CA VAL A 22 14.90 -4.09 14.77
C VAL A 22 14.61 -3.15 13.59
N LEU A 23 15.55 -3.09 12.64
CA LEU A 23 15.45 -2.22 11.47
C LEU A 23 15.08 -3.02 10.22
N ILE A 24 14.25 -2.43 9.36
CA ILE A 24 13.93 -2.97 8.04
C ILE A 24 14.68 -2.16 6.99
N VAL A 25 15.45 -2.85 6.15
CA VAL A 25 16.18 -2.24 5.04
C VAL A 25 15.35 -2.40 3.76
N MET A 26 15.04 -1.29 3.10
CA MET A 26 14.21 -1.24 1.89
C MET A 26 14.84 -0.34 0.83
N GLU A 27 14.31 -0.39 -0.39
CA GLU A 27 14.69 0.57 -1.43
C GLU A 27 14.34 2.02 -1.06
N LEU A 28 15.17 2.96 -1.51
CA LEU A 28 14.98 4.39 -1.21
C LEU A 28 13.97 5.02 -2.15
N MET A 29 12.82 5.42 -1.58
CA MET A 29 11.81 6.20 -2.28
C MET A 29 12.08 7.69 -2.10
N ALA A 30 13.05 8.21 -2.85
CA ALA A 30 13.66 9.53 -2.65
C ALA A 30 12.69 10.72 -2.65
N LYS A 31 11.52 10.60 -3.27
CA LYS A 31 10.49 11.65 -3.30
C LYS A 31 9.48 11.52 -2.15
N GLY A 32 9.47 10.40 -1.44
CA GLY A 32 8.59 10.13 -0.31
C GLY A 32 7.14 9.87 -0.74
N GLU A 33 6.20 10.15 0.16
CA GLU A 33 4.79 9.80 0.03
C GLU A 33 4.05 10.59 -1.06
N LEU A 34 3.23 9.90 -1.85
CA LEU A 34 2.35 10.49 -2.86
C LEU A 34 1.40 11.55 -2.26
N LYS A 35 0.93 11.34 -1.02
CA LYS A 35 0.06 12.29 -0.29
C LYS A 35 0.59 13.72 -0.32
N LYS A 36 1.91 13.92 -0.15
CA LYS A 36 2.54 15.24 -0.12
C LYS A 36 2.46 15.95 -1.48
N PHE A 37 2.51 15.19 -2.58
CA PHE A 37 2.40 15.73 -3.95
C PHE A 37 0.96 16.13 -4.27
N LEU A 38 -0.01 15.30 -3.88
CA LEU A 38 -1.43 15.59 -4.07
C LEU A 38 -1.86 16.85 -3.30
N GLN A 39 -1.37 17.02 -2.07
CA GLN A 39 -1.66 18.21 -1.25
C GLN A 39 -1.09 19.51 -1.84
N LYS A 40 0.08 19.46 -2.48
CA LYS A 40 0.70 20.61 -3.15
C LYS A 40 -0.03 21.03 -4.42
N LYS A 41 -0.90 20.17 -4.98
CA LYS A 41 -1.64 20.39 -6.24
C LYS A 41 -0.77 20.73 -7.44
N THR A 42 0.51 20.32 -7.43
CA THR A 42 1.46 20.58 -8.53
C THR A 42 1.50 19.48 -9.58
N SER A 43 0.85 18.34 -9.33
CA SER A 43 0.89 17.18 -10.22
C SER A 43 -0.07 17.32 -11.40
N THR A 44 0.41 17.04 -12.61
CA THR A 44 -0.40 17.08 -13.83
C THR A 44 -1.38 15.90 -13.88
N PRO A 45 -2.49 16.01 -14.65
CA PRO A 45 -3.41 14.88 -14.85
C PRO A 45 -2.72 13.62 -15.37
N LYS A 46 -1.74 13.78 -16.28
CA LYS A 46 -0.95 12.66 -16.81
C LYS A 46 -0.13 11.95 -15.73
N GLN A 47 0.50 12.71 -14.83
CA GLN A 47 1.25 12.11 -13.71
C GLN A 47 0.31 11.34 -12.77
N LYS A 48 -0.85 11.90 -12.44
CA LYS A 48 -1.83 11.23 -11.60
C LYS A 48 -2.32 9.93 -12.23
N LEU A 49 -2.60 9.93 -13.54
CA LEU A 49 -3.03 8.74 -14.26
C LEU A 49 -1.95 7.64 -14.24
N ASN A 50 -0.69 8.01 -14.45
CA ASN A 50 0.43 7.07 -14.37
C ASN A 50 0.51 6.45 -12.97
N TRP A 51 0.47 7.26 -11.92
CA TRP A 51 0.54 6.77 -10.54
C TRP A 51 -0.61 5.83 -10.17
N VAL A 52 -1.83 6.13 -10.61
CA VAL A 52 -2.99 5.25 -10.41
C VAL A 52 -2.80 3.92 -11.15
N ALA A 53 -2.29 3.94 -12.38
CA ALA A 53 -2.01 2.72 -13.13
C ALA A 53 -0.90 1.87 -12.48
N GLU A 54 0.20 2.49 -12.07
CA GLU A 54 1.32 1.85 -11.37
C GLU A 54 0.85 1.19 -10.06
N ALA A 55 0.05 1.90 -9.26
CA ALA A 55 -0.58 1.35 -8.06
C ALA A 55 -1.50 0.15 -8.38
N ALA A 56 -2.31 0.24 -9.44
CA ALA A 56 -3.19 -0.85 -9.86
C ALA A 56 -2.41 -2.11 -10.23
N TYR A 57 -1.33 -1.98 -11.01
CA TYR A 57 -0.45 -3.10 -11.36
C TYR A 57 0.21 -3.71 -10.12
N GLY A 58 0.71 -2.90 -9.19
CA GLY A 58 1.28 -3.38 -7.94
C GLY A 58 0.27 -4.14 -7.08
N LEU A 59 -0.96 -3.61 -6.97
CA LEU A 59 -2.02 -4.23 -6.18
C LEU A 59 -2.51 -5.54 -6.80
N ALA A 60 -2.67 -5.58 -8.12
CA ALA A 60 -3.03 -6.79 -8.86
C ALA A 60 -1.98 -7.90 -8.66
N TYR A 61 -0.70 -7.54 -8.62
CA TYR A 61 0.36 -8.49 -8.31
C TYR A 61 0.26 -9.02 -6.86
N LEU A 62 -0.02 -8.17 -5.86
CA LEU A 62 -0.23 -8.65 -4.49
C LEU A 62 -1.36 -9.66 -4.39
N HIS A 63 -2.50 -9.35 -5.03
CA HIS A 63 -3.67 -10.24 -5.04
C HIS A 63 -3.37 -11.56 -5.75
N SER A 64 -2.64 -11.55 -6.87
CA SER A 64 -2.23 -12.79 -7.56
C SER A 64 -1.24 -13.65 -6.75
N ARG A 65 -0.58 -13.04 -5.76
CA ARG A 65 0.28 -13.72 -4.78
C ARG A 65 -0.44 -14.05 -3.47
N ASN A 66 -1.77 -13.92 -3.44
CA ASN A 66 -2.62 -14.23 -2.29
C ASN A 66 -2.34 -13.34 -1.06
N PHE A 67 -2.06 -12.05 -1.26
CA PHE A 67 -1.86 -11.09 -0.17
C PHE A 67 -2.90 -9.97 -0.18
N ILE A 68 -3.53 -9.72 0.97
CA ILE A 68 -4.35 -8.54 1.24
C ILE A 68 -3.45 -7.49 1.90
N HIS A 69 -3.36 -6.29 1.33
CA HIS A 69 -2.52 -5.22 1.87
C HIS A 69 -3.10 -4.61 3.14
N ARG A 70 -4.41 -4.34 3.15
CA ARG A 70 -5.21 -3.78 4.26
C ARG A 70 -4.93 -2.33 4.65
N ASP A 71 -4.06 -1.63 3.91
CA ASP A 71 -3.75 -0.22 4.19
C ASP A 71 -3.36 0.55 2.92
N ILE A 72 -4.09 0.32 1.83
CA ILE A 72 -3.90 1.09 0.60
C ILE A 72 -4.38 2.52 0.84
N ALA A 73 -3.43 3.47 0.79
CA ALA A 73 -3.70 4.90 0.92
C ALA A 73 -2.55 5.71 0.32
N ALA A 74 -2.81 6.98 -0.01
CA ALA A 74 -1.80 7.87 -0.62
C ALA A 74 -0.53 8.08 0.23
N ARG A 75 -0.59 7.82 1.55
CA ARG A 75 0.57 7.84 2.45
C ARG A 75 1.48 6.61 2.33
N ASN A 76 0.91 5.49 1.90
CA ASN A 76 1.60 4.21 1.74
C ASN A 76 1.99 3.95 0.28
N CYS A 77 1.65 4.86 -0.63
CA CYS A 77 2.21 4.91 -1.97
C CYS A 77 3.37 5.90 -2.00
N LEU A 78 4.56 5.43 -2.38
CA LEU A 78 5.79 6.20 -2.34
C LEU A 78 6.31 6.44 -3.75
N LEU A 79 7.05 7.54 -3.95
CA LEU A 79 7.62 7.93 -5.23
C LEU A 79 9.15 7.78 -5.24
N ALA A 80 9.65 7.10 -6.26
CA ALA A 80 11.07 6.98 -6.53
C ALA A 80 11.60 8.26 -7.20
N SER A 81 12.93 8.39 -7.34
CA SER A 81 13.57 9.55 -7.96
C SER A 81 13.06 9.84 -9.38
N ASN A 82 12.77 8.79 -10.15
CA ASN A 82 12.23 8.84 -11.51
C ASN A 82 10.70 9.06 -11.60
N ASN A 83 10.02 9.42 -10.51
CA ASN A 83 8.55 9.59 -10.41
C ASN A 83 7.73 8.29 -10.54
N VAL A 84 8.36 7.11 -10.50
CA VAL A 84 7.62 5.84 -10.44
C VAL A 84 7.02 5.65 -9.05
N LEU A 85 5.74 5.31 -9.00
CA LEU A 85 5.02 4.95 -7.78
C LEU A 85 5.25 3.49 -7.40
N LYS A 86 5.47 3.25 -6.11
CA LYS A 86 5.45 1.91 -5.53
C LYS A 86 4.61 1.86 -4.27
N ILE A 87 3.89 0.75 -4.09
CA ILE A 87 3.14 0.46 -2.85
C ILE A 87 4.12 0.00 -1.77
N GLY A 88 4.05 0.60 -0.59
CA GLY A 88 4.84 0.30 0.59
C GLY A 88 3.97 0.15 1.85
N ASP A 89 4.62 0.02 3.00
CA ASP A 89 4.01 -0.23 4.32
C ASP A 89 3.12 -1.49 4.37
N PHE A 90 3.79 -2.62 4.47
CA PHE A 90 3.15 -3.93 4.53
C PHE A 90 2.91 -4.42 5.97
N GLY A 91 3.02 -3.56 6.99
CA GLY A 91 2.93 -3.96 8.40
C GLY A 91 1.59 -4.62 8.79
N LEU A 92 0.53 -4.34 8.02
CA LEU A 92 -0.81 -4.91 8.20
C LEU A 92 -1.15 -6.03 7.21
N THR A 93 -0.28 -6.30 6.23
CA THR A 93 -0.54 -7.26 5.17
C THR A 93 -0.76 -8.66 5.71
N ARG A 94 -1.66 -9.41 5.07
CA ARG A 94 -2.00 -10.79 5.43
C ARG A 94 -2.01 -11.65 4.18
N GLU A 95 -1.53 -12.87 4.34
CA GLU A 95 -1.69 -13.92 3.33
C GLU A 95 -3.09 -14.53 3.45
N GLY A 96 -3.69 -14.87 2.31
CA GLY A 96 -5.05 -15.39 2.20
C GLY A 96 -5.99 -14.41 1.50
N GLU A 97 -7.11 -14.92 1.01
CA GLU A 97 -8.11 -14.14 0.27
C GLU A 97 -9.08 -13.38 1.17
N ILE A 98 -9.27 -13.89 2.39
CA ILE A 98 -10.16 -13.35 3.41
C ILE A 98 -9.43 -13.35 4.76
N TYR A 99 -9.55 -12.25 5.49
CA TYR A 99 -9.01 -12.13 6.84
C TYR A 99 -10.04 -11.45 7.76
N GLN A 100 -10.48 -12.17 8.79
CA GLN A 100 -11.39 -11.64 9.81
C GLN A 100 -10.60 -11.20 11.04
N MET A 101 -10.73 -9.93 11.43
CA MET A 101 -10.10 -9.41 12.64
C MET A 101 -10.88 -9.84 13.89
N ALA A 102 -10.18 -10.46 14.84
CA ALA A 102 -10.77 -10.89 16.11
C ALA A 102 -11.13 -9.73 17.06
N THR A 103 -10.50 -8.56 16.92
CA THR A 103 -10.76 -7.38 17.76
C THR A 103 -10.66 -6.12 16.93
N THR A 104 -11.66 -5.25 17.05
CA THR A 104 -11.71 -3.95 16.36
C THR A 104 -10.59 -3.06 16.88
N ARG A 105 -9.64 -2.69 16.01
CA ARG A 105 -8.60 -1.68 16.31
C ARG A 105 -9.04 -0.31 15.80
N LYS A 106 -8.27 0.74 16.11
CA LYS A 106 -8.41 2.03 15.42
C LYS A 106 -8.16 1.81 13.92
N LEU A 107 -9.20 2.04 13.13
CA LEU A 107 -9.25 1.77 11.71
C LEU A 107 -9.34 3.10 10.93
N PRO A 108 -8.64 3.27 9.79
CA PRO A 108 -8.72 4.49 8.99
C PRO A 108 -10.06 4.62 8.26
N ILE A 109 -11.10 5.09 8.96
CA ILE A 109 -12.51 5.12 8.51
C ILE A 109 -12.68 5.63 7.07
N LYS A 110 -11.95 6.68 6.65
CA LYS A 110 -12.04 7.26 5.30
C LYS A 110 -11.72 6.28 4.15
N TRP A 111 -10.91 5.25 4.42
CA TRP A 111 -10.37 4.35 3.40
C TRP A 111 -11.00 2.97 3.44
N ILE A 112 -11.96 2.75 4.34
CA ILE A 112 -12.47 1.42 4.66
C ILE A 112 -13.86 1.20 4.03
N PRO A 113 -14.08 0.07 3.38
CA PRO A 113 -15.37 -0.32 2.83
C PRO A 113 -16.36 -0.78 3.93
N PRO A 114 -17.67 -0.75 3.64
CA PRO A 114 -18.70 -1.07 4.63
C PRO A 114 -18.57 -2.46 5.26
N GLU A 115 -18.12 -3.49 4.53
CA GLU A 115 -18.00 -4.85 5.06
C GLU A 115 -16.97 -4.97 6.20
N ILE A 116 -15.93 -4.15 6.22
CA ILE A 116 -14.98 -4.13 7.34
C ILE A 116 -15.61 -3.45 8.55
N ILE A 117 -16.45 -2.43 8.35
CA ILE A 117 -17.15 -1.74 9.43
C ILE A 117 -18.13 -2.68 10.13
N VAL A 118 -18.84 -3.52 9.35
CA VAL A 118 -19.87 -4.41 9.88
C VAL A 118 -19.27 -5.72 10.41
N ASN A 119 -18.38 -6.34 9.64
CA ASN A 119 -17.95 -7.73 9.89
C ASN A 119 -16.48 -7.85 10.31
N ASN A 120 -15.71 -6.75 10.31
CA ASN A 120 -14.26 -6.77 10.51
C ASN A 120 -13.52 -7.69 9.52
N THR A 121 -14.09 -7.90 8.33
CA THR A 121 -13.59 -8.84 7.32
C THR A 121 -12.90 -8.10 6.19
N PHE A 122 -11.61 -8.34 6.03
CA PHE A 122 -10.79 -7.85 4.93
C PHE A 122 -10.75 -8.90 3.81
N SER A 123 -10.68 -8.42 2.58
CA SER A 123 -10.51 -9.24 1.37
C SER A 123 -9.77 -8.46 0.29
N PHE A 124 -9.45 -9.10 -0.84
CA PHE A 124 -8.94 -8.37 -2.01
C PHE A 124 -9.86 -7.23 -2.44
N LYS A 125 -11.18 -7.41 -2.34
CA LYS A 125 -12.16 -6.37 -2.69
C LYS A 125 -12.08 -5.16 -1.77
N SER A 126 -11.69 -5.37 -0.50
CA SER A 126 -11.47 -4.27 0.42
C SER A 126 -10.29 -3.39 0.02
N ASP A 127 -9.19 -3.98 -0.47
CA ASP A 127 -8.09 -3.19 -1.04
C ASP A 127 -8.50 -2.45 -2.31
N VAL A 128 -9.36 -3.05 -3.15
CA VAL A 128 -9.90 -2.41 -4.36
C VAL A 128 -10.74 -1.17 -4.00
N TRP A 129 -11.53 -1.23 -2.93
CA TRP A 129 -12.24 -0.06 -2.41
C TRP A 129 -11.27 1.05 -1.99
N SER A 130 -10.29 0.71 -1.15
CA SER A 130 -9.28 1.67 -0.68
C SER A 130 -8.49 2.28 -1.85
N PHE A 131 -8.16 1.49 -2.87
CA PHE A 131 -7.59 1.96 -4.14
C PHE A 131 -8.51 2.93 -4.88
N GLY A 132 -9.83 2.69 -4.92
CA GLY A 132 -10.79 3.63 -5.51
C GLY A 132 -10.79 5.01 -4.84
N ILE A 133 -10.49 5.08 -3.54
CA ILE A 133 -10.33 6.36 -2.83
C ILE A 133 -9.01 7.05 -3.19
N LEU A 134 -7.96 6.31 -3.54
CA LEU A 134 -6.66 6.86 -3.94
C LEU A 134 -6.74 7.65 -5.25
N GLY A 135 -7.61 7.23 -6.18
CA GLY A 135 -7.82 7.89 -7.48
C GLY A 135 -8.65 9.17 -7.44
N LYS A 136 -9.15 9.58 -6.26
CA LYS A 136 -9.91 10.83 -6.06
C LYS A 136 -8.99 11.97 -5.58
#